data_AF-A0A1I5MMB4-F1
#
_entry.id   AF-A0A1I5MMB4-F1
#
_cell.length_a   1.000
_cell.length_b   1.000
_cell.length_c   1.000
_cell.angle_alpha   90.00
_cell.angle_beta   90.00
_cell.angle_gamma   90.00
#
_symmetry.space_group_name_H-M   'P 1'
#
loop_
_entity.id
_entity.type
_entity.pdbx_description
1 polymer ?
#
loop_
_entity_poly.entity_id
_entity_poly.type
_entity_poly.pdbx_seq_one_letter_code
_entity_poly.pdbx_strand_id
1 'polypeptide(L)'
;MKKQPYVPSGNLVDLLLDAICVVDKEGRFVFVSAACERIFGYTAEEMVGRPMIELVLPEDRARTLQAANEIMAGTSKPSFENRYVRKDGQLVHIMWSARWSEDDQLRIAVAHDISERKRSETMQTALYAISEAAHLAKDLPGLFEKVHSIVGELLPAINFSVALYDEQNDQLSFPYHIDERHQAPAPHKRDAPTLSAEIIRTGQTLLRSPETLTALPEHVQAIDCASLYWLGVPLTSHNGTIGALVVQSYTHGARYTDKDKELLQFVSTQVAAAIERQQMLSRLQFMAQYDQLTQLPNRALLHDRLHTALTRARREQTQLSLLFLDLDKFKQVNDTFGHTIGDLLLQMVAHRLRQCVRESDTVARLGGDEFVVLLEDFHSPDHVLLVAEKIRVTLNQPFELNDQAHVVLPSIGVAFYPQHGNDAQQLLNHADYAMYIAKRSGGNRFQITREPPRAEPAQ
;
A
#
# COMPACT_ATOMS: atom_id res chain seq x y z
N MET A 1 -55.27 -35.12 -46.46
CA MET A 1 -53.80 -35.13 -46.60
C MET A 1 -53.19 -34.98 -45.22
N LYS A 2 -52.48 -36.00 -44.72
CA LYS A 2 -51.72 -35.92 -43.45
C LYS A 2 -50.55 -34.96 -43.66
N LYS A 3 -50.43 -33.91 -42.85
CA LYS A 3 -49.24 -33.04 -42.82
C LYS A 3 -48.03 -33.91 -42.49
N GLN A 4 -47.03 -33.94 -43.38
CA GLN A 4 -45.73 -34.52 -43.07
C GLN A 4 -45.17 -33.81 -41.82
N PRO A 5 -44.69 -34.54 -40.81
CA PRO A 5 -43.97 -33.93 -39.70
C PRO A 5 -42.69 -33.29 -40.25
N TYR A 6 -42.47 -32.01 -39.93
CA TYR A 6 -41.23 -31.31 -40.24
C TYR A 6 -40.09 -32.01 -39.51
N VAL A 7 -39.22 -32.70 -40.24
CA VAL A 7 -37.97 -33.27 -39.71
C VAL A 7 -36.89 -32.21 -39.91
N PRO A 8 -36.28 -31.65 -38.85
CA PRO A 8 -35.17 -30.74 -39.01
C PRO A 8 -34.04 -31.48 -39.75
N SER A 9 -33.68 -31.02 -40.94
CA SER A 9 -32.46 -31.45 -41.63
C SER A 9 -31.27 -31.10 -40.73
N GLY A 10 -30.28 -32.01 -40.59
CA GLY A 10 -29.08 -31.81 -39.73
C GLY A 10 -28.41 -30.43 -39.88
N ASN A 11 -28.53 -29.83 -41.07
CA ASN A 11 -28.10 -28.47 -41.41
C ASN A 11 -28.62 -27.34 -40.48
N LEU A 12 -29.78 -27.49 -39.82
CA LEU A 12 -30.30 -26.45 -38.91
C LEU A 12 -29.72 -26.56 -37.49
N VAL A 13 -29.35 -27.77 -37.07
CA VAL A 13 -28.75 -28.05 -35.76
C VAL A 13 -27.27 -27.65 -35.75
N ASP A 14 -26.60 -27.80 -36.90
CA ASP A 14 -25.18 -27.41 -37.07
C ASP A 14 -24.96 -25.89 -37.13
N LEU A 15 -26.03 -25.10 -37.27
CA LEU A 15 -25.99 -23.63 -37.20
C LEU A 15 -26.11 -23.10 -35.77
N LEU A 16 -26.38 -23.95 -34.78
CA LEU A 16 -26.47 -23.55 -33.37
C LEU A 16 -25.08 -23.25 -32.80
N LEU A 17 -25.02 -22.28 -31.88
CA LEU A 17 -23.79 -21.99 -31.16
C LEU A 17 -23.48 -23.06 -30.09
N ASP A 18 -24.53 -23.68 -29.56
CA ASP A 18 -24.46 -24.73 -28.55
C ASP A 18 -24.37 -26.11 -29.19
N ALA A 19 -23.64 -27.02 -28.54
CA ALA A 19 -23.55 -28.40 -29.03
C ALA A 19 -24.69 -29.25 -28.47
N ILE A 20 -25.45 -29.88 -29.35
CA ILE A 20 -26.42 -30.92 -28.96
C ILE A 20 -25.66 -32.23 -28.85
N CYS A 21 -25.72 -32.85 -27.68
CA CYS A 21 -25.13 -34.15 -27.37
C CYS A 21 -26.24 -35.12 -26.98
N VAL A 22 -26.26 -36.29 -27.58
CA VAL A 22 -27.18 -37.39 -27.24
C VAL A 22 -26.35 -38.58 -26.82
N VAL A 23 -26.67 -39.15 -25.66
CA VAL A 23 -25.96 -40.31 -25.12
C VAL A 23 -26.92 -41.44 -24.76
N ASP A 24 -26.44 -42.68 -24.82
CA ASP A 24 -27.18 -43.87 -24.37
C ASP A 24 -27.23 -43.99 -22.83
N LYS A 25 -27.89 -45.04 -22.33
CA LYS A 25 -28.01 -45.34 -20.89
C LYS A 25 -26.66 -45.60 -20.21
N GLU A 26 -25.65 -46.06 -20.96
CA GLU A 26 -24.27 -46.21 -20.51
C GLU A 26 -23.47 -44.89 -20.56
N GLY A 27 -24.03 -43.83 -21.13
CA GLY A 27 -23.41 -42.51 -21.25
C GLY A 27 -22.42 -42.39 -22.42
N ARG A 28 -22.55 -43.22 -23.46
CA ARG A 28 -21.76 -43.11 -24.70
C ARG A 28 -22.47 -42.21 -25.69
N PHE A 29 -21.73 -41.36 -26.40
CA PHE A 29 -22.31 -40.48 -27.42
C PHE A 29 -22.90 -41.30 -28.58
N VAL A 30 -24.18 -41.07 -28.87
CA VAL A 30 -24.89 -41.64 -30.02
C VAL A 30 -25.00 -40.60 -31.15
N PHE A 31 -25.10 -39.33 -30.78
CA PHE A 31 -25.13 -38.21 -31.72
C PHE A 31 -24.51 -36.97 -31.07
N VAL A 32 -23.76 -36.20 -31.87
CA VAL A 32 -23.25 -34.89 -31.48
C VAL A 32 -23.32 -33.94 -32.67
N SER A 33 -23.84 -32.72 -32.48
CA SER A 33 -23.88 -31.68 -33.52
C SER A 33 -22.49 -31.15 -33.88
N ALA A 34 -22.30 -30.58 -35.07
CA ALA A 34 -21.01 -30.04 -35.52
C ALA A 34 -20.39 -28.97 -34.58
N ALA A 35 -21.21 -28.25 -33.82
CA ALA A 35 -20.74 -27.25 -32.84
C ALA A 35 -19.82 -27.82 -31.74
N CYS A 36 -19.78 -29.15 -31.55
CA CYS A 36 -18.89 -29.81 -30.58
C CYS A 36 -17.40 -29.60 -30.87
N GLU A 37 -17.01 -29.46 -32.14
CA GLU A 37 -15.60 -29.29 -32.51
C GLU A 37 -15.06 -27.96 -31.97
N ARG A 38 -15.88 -26.90 -32.00
CA ARG A 38 -15.52 -25.61 -31.40
C ARG A 38 -15.43 -25.67 -29.88
N ILE A 39 -16.27 -26.47 -29.22
CA ILE A 39 -16.37 -26.50 -27.75
C ILE A 39 -15.36 -27.47 -27.13
N PHE A 40 -15.21 -28.68 -27.69
CA PHE A 40 -14.40 -29.75 -27.12
C PHE A 40 -13.11 -30.02 -27.93
N GLY A 41 -13.00 -29.52 -29.17
CA GLY A 41 -11.86 -29.77 -30.05
C GLY A 41 -11.87 -31.15 -30.72
N TYR A 42 -12.93 -31.94 -30.54
CA TYR A 42 -13.12 -33.24 -31.18
C TYR A 42 -14.16 -33.13 -32.28
N THR A 43 -13.96 -33.86 -33.39
CA THR A 43 -14.99 -33.97 -34.42
C THR A 43 -16.15 -34.84 -33.93
N ALA A 44 -17.34 -34.70 -34.53
CA ALA A 44 -18.49 -35.52 -34.16
C ALA A 44 -18.20 -37.03 -34.31
N GLU A 45 -17.49 -37.42 -35.38
CA GLU A 45 -17.06 -38.81 -35.61
C GLU A 45 -16.12 -39.33 -34.53
N GLU A 46 -15.24 -38.48 -33.99
CA GLU A 46 -14.35 -38.85 -32.89
C GLU A 46 -15.10 -39.03 -31.58
N MET A 47 -16.19 -38.27 -31.35
CA MET A 47 -16.94 -38.33 -30.10
C MET A 47 -17.94 -39.49 -30.06
N VAL A 48 -18.60 -39.83 -31.17
CA VAL A 48 -19.59 -40.90 -31.23
C VAL A 48 -18.98 -42.25 -30.79
N GLY A 49 -19.70 -42.97 -29.92
CA GLY A 49 -19.28 -44.24 -29.31
C GLY A 49 -18.40 -44.09 -28.05
N ARG A 50 -17.80 -42.92 -27.81
CA ARG A 50 -16.97 -42.67 -26.63
C ARG A 50 -17.82 -42.40 -25.38
N PRO A 51 -17.39 -42.87 -24.19
CA PRO A 51 -18.03 -42.49 -22.94
C PRO A 51 -17.82 -41.01 -22.64
N MET A 52 -18.90 -40.25 -22.43
CA MET A 52 -18.82 -38.81 -22.16
C MET A 52 -17.95 -38.47 -20.94
N ILE A 53 -17.89 -39.38 -19.96
CA ILE A 53 -17.21 -39.17 -18.68
C ILE A 53 -15.69 -39.11 -18.82
N GLU A 54 -15.14 -39.65 -19.90
CA GLU A 54 -13.70 -39.58 -20.18
C GLU A 54 -13.24 -38.15 -20.46
N LEU A 55 -14.12 -37.36 -21.11
CA LEU A 55 -13.88 -35.96 -21.44
C LEU A 55 -14.10 -35.02 -20.25
N VAL A 56 -14.75 -35.48 -19.18
CA VAL A 56 -14.98 -34.69 -17.96
C VAL A 56 -13.70 -34.65 -17.13
N LEU A 57 -13.38 -33.47 -16.61
CA LEU A 57 -12.26 -33.27 -15.69
C LEU A 57 -12.36 -34.29 -14.53
N PRO A 58 -11.28 -35.02 -14.17
CA PRO A 58 -11.35 -36.10 -13.19
C PRO A 58 -12.07 -35.75 -11.87
N GLU A 59 -11.84 -34.56 -11.34
CA GLU A 59 -12.49 -34.05 -10.12
C GLU A 59 -14.01 -33.92 -10.25
N ASP A 60 -14.49 -33.63 -11.46
CA ASP A 60 -15.90 -33.36 -11.74
C ASP A 60 -16.67 -34.65 -12.10
N ARG A 61 -15.99 -35.79 -12.24
CA ARG A 61 -16.62 -37.05 -12.72
C ARG A 61 -17.69 -37.57 -11.78
N ALA A 62 -17.41 -37.62 -10.47
CA ALA A 62 -18.34 -38.14 -9.48
C ALA A 62 -19.67 -37.35 -9.46
N ARG A 63 -19.59 -36.01 -9.40
CA ARG A 63 -20.77 -35.14 -9.45
C ARG A 63 -21.53 -35.24 -10.77
N THR A 64 -20.81 -35.42 -11.88
CA THR A 64 -21.42 -35.54 -13.22
C THR A 64 -22.20 -36.84 -13.35
N LEU A 65 -21.66 -37.97 -12.87
CA LEU A 65 -22.36 -39.25 -12.85
C LEU A 65 -23.60 -39.23 -11.95
N GLN A 66 -23.50 -38.58 -10.79
CA GLN A 66 -24.66 -38.39 -9.91
C GLN A 66 -25.77 -37.59 -10.62
N ALA A 67 -25.43 -36.45 -11.21
CA ALA A 67 -26.41 -35.64 -11.95
C ALA A 67 -27.01 -36.41 -13.14
N ALA A 68 -26.20 -37.17 -13.86
CA ALA A 68 -26.64 -38.05 -14.94
C ALA A 68 -27.67 -39.09 -14.47
N ASN A 69 -27.44 -39.72 -13.32
CA ASN A 69 -28.37 -40.69 -12.72
C ASN A 69 -29.70 -40.04 -12.30
N GLU A 70 -29.64 -38.86 -11.69
CA GLU A 70 -30.85 -38.10 -11.31
C GLU A 70 -31.69 -37.71 -12.54
N ILE A 71 -31.05 -37.33 -13.65
CA ILE A 71 -31.74 -37.02 -14.92
C ILE A 71 -32.40 -38.25 -15.51
N MET A 72 -31.73 -39.42 -15.49
CA MET A 72 -32.31 -40.68 -15.95
C MET A 72 -33.46 -41.15 -15.06
N ALA A 73 -33.47 -40.78 -13.78
CA ALA A 73 -34.58 -41.02 -12.85
C ALA A 73 -35.75 -40.02 -12.99
N GLY A 74 -35.75 -39.18 -14.04
CA GLY A 74 -36.83 -38.25 -14.34
C GLY A 74 -36.68 -36.84 -13.73
N THR A 75 -35.56 -36.54 -13.07
CA THR A 75 -35.32 -35.20 -12.51
C THR A 75 -34.70 -34.27 -13.55
N SER A 76 -35.43 -33.23 -13.97
CA SER A 76 -34.87 -32.23 -14.91
C SER A 76 -33.82 -31.36 -14.22
N LYS A 77 -32.60 -31.31 -14.75
CA LYS A 77 -31.54 -30.36 -14.36
C LYS A 77 -31.22 -29.40 -15.52
N PRO A 78 -31.84 -28.21 -15.55
CA PRO A 78 -31.67 -27.28 -16.67
C PRO A 78 -30.35 -26.49 -16.65
N SER A 79 -29.62 -26.46 -15.53
CA SER A 79 -28.40 -25.64 -15.37
C SER A 79 -27.33 -26.38 -14.56
N PHE A 80 -26.87 -27.54 -15.04
CA PHE A 80 -25.77 -28.27 -14.40
C PHE A 80 -24.43 -27.82 -14.99
N GLU A 81 -23.52 -27.32 -14.15
CA GLU A 81 -22.20 -26.85 -14.59
C GLU A 81 -21.10 -27.86 -14.25
N ASN A 82 -20.23 -28.16 -15.21
CA ASN A 82 -19.00 -28.94 -14.99
C ASN A 82 -17.90 -28.58 -16.01
N ARG A 83 -16.69 -29.09 -15.77
CA ARG A 83 -15.50 -28.83 -16.58
C ARG A 83 -15.16 -30.04 -17.44
N TYR A 84 -14.86 -29.79 -18.71
CA TYR A 84 -14.37 -30.76 -19.67
C TYR A 84 -12.93 -30.46 -20.08
N VAL A 85 -12.18 -31.50 -20.41
CA VAL A 85 -10.84 -31.40 -21.00
C VAL A 85 -10.98 -31.49 -22.50
N ARG A 86 -10.55 -30.44 -23.21
CA ARG A 86 -10.53 -30.36 -24.68
C ARG A 86 -9.43 -31.27 -25.24
N LYS A 87 -9.48 -31.54 -26.55
CA LYS A 87 -8.48 -32.36 -27.26
C LYS A 87 -7.04 -31.84 -27.14
N ASP A 88 -6.88 -30.53 -27.04
CA ASP A 88 -5.61 -29.84 -26.84
C ASP A 88 -5.15 -29.79 -25.37
N GLY A 89 -5.92 -30.39 -24.46
CA GLY A 89 -5.67 -30.41 -23.02
C GLY A 89 -6.19 -29.18 -22.26
N GLN A 90 -6.74 -28.17 -22.93
CA GLN A 90 -7.31 -27.01 -22.26
C GLN A 90 -8.64 -27.34 -21.57
N LEU A 91 -9.00 -26.56 -20.56
CA LEU A 91 -10.27 -26.73 -19.86
C LEU A 91 -11.36 -25.87 -20.50
N VAL A 92 -12.57 -26.44 -20.62
CA VAL A 92 -13.78 -25.73 -21.03
C VAL A 92 -14.86 -25.90 -19.95
N HIS A 93 -15.55 -24.82 -19.62
CA HIS A 93 -16.67 -24.83 -18.68
C HIS A 93 -17.97 -24.95 -19.46
N ILE A 94 -18.76 -25.98 -19.15
CA ILE A 94 -20.01 -26.26 -19.83
C ILE A 94 -21.18 -26.13 -18.85
N MET A 95 -22.20 -25.41 -19.29
CA MET A 95 -23.53 -25.43 -18.69
C MET A 95 -24.41 -26.39 -19.50
N TRP A 96 -24.90 -27.43 -18.83
CA TRP A 96 -25.76 -28.46 -19.41
C TRP A 96 -27.22 -28.22 -19.09
N SER A 97 -28.03 -28.32 -20.14
CA SER A 97 -29.47 -28.55 -20.04
C SER A 97 -29.77 -29.94 -20.60
N ALA A 98 -30.11 -30.89 -19.73
CA ALA A 98 -30.29 -32.28 -20.11
C ALA A 98 -31.64 -32.85 -19.70
N ARG A 99 -32.18 -33.74 -20.55
CA ARG A 99 -33.43 -34.47 -20.31
C ARG A 99 -33.28 -35.92 -20.75
N TRP A 100 -33.98 -36.80 -20.04
CA TRP A 100 -34.11 -38.20 -20.42
C TRP A 100 -35.33 -38.39 -21.32
N SER A 101 -35.17 -39.09 -22.43
CA SER A 101 -36.27 -39.59 -23.27
C SER A 101 -36.51 -41.05 -22.91
N GLU A 102 -37.64 -41.34 -22.24
CA GLU A 102 -38.02 -42.73 -21.94
C GLU A 102 -38.35 -43.51 -23.21
N ASP A 103 -38.96 -42.86 -24.21
CA ASP A 103 -39.36 -43.50 -25.47
C ASP A 103 -38.14 -43.96 -26.28
N ASP A 104 -37.10 -43.13 -26.33
CA ASP A 104 -35.89 -43.43 -27.11
C ASP A 104 -34.80 -44.12 -26.29
N GLN A 105 -34.93 -44.17 -24.95
CA GLN A 105 -33.88 -44.60 -24.02
C GLN A 105 -32.56 -43.82 -24.20
N LEU A 106 -32.68 -42.52 -24.49
CA LEU A 106 -31.56 -41.62 -24.75
C LEU A 106 -31.61 -40.41 -23.83
N ARG A 107 -30.44 -39.94 -23.38
CA ARG A 107 -30.30 -38.64 -22.72
C ARG A 107 -29.90 -37.60 -23.75
N ILE A 108 -30.76 -36.60 -23.95
CA ILE A 108 -30.52 -35.46 -24.83
C ILE A 108 -30.04 -34.30 -23.97
N ALA A 109 -28.89 -33.74 -24.30
CA ALA A 109 -28.26 -32.66 -23.56
C ALA A 109 -27.77 -31.55 -24.51
N VAL A 110 -27.95 -30.31 -24.11
CA VAL A 110 -27.39 -29.13 -24.78
C VAL A 110 -26.22 -28.63 -23.96
N ALA A 111 -25.07 -28.47 -24.61
CA ALA A 111 -23.84 -27.95 -24.05
C ALA A 111 -23.66 -26.49 -24.44
N HIS A 112 -23.78 -25.59 -23.46
CA HIS A 112 -23.46 -24.18 -23.62
C HIS A 112 -22.07 -23.89 -23.04
N ASP A 113 -21.15 -23.36 -23.85
CA ASP A 113 -19.82 -22.95 -23.39
C ASP A 113 -19.91 -21.66 -22.59
N ILE A 114 -19.62 -21.74 -21.29
CA ILE A 114 -19.63 -20.61 -20.36
C ILE A 114 -18.22 -20.19 -19.93
N SER A 115 -17.18 -20.63 -20.64
CA SER A 115 -15.78 -20.38 -20.25
C SER A 115 -15.45 -18.88 -20.22
N GLU A 116 -15.90 -18.12 -21.22
CA GLU A 116 -15.71 -16.66 -21.27
C GLU A 116 -16.49 -15.96 -20.14
N ARG A 117 -17.71 -16.43 -19.85
CA ARG A 117 -18.53 -15.92 -18.75
C ARG A 117 -17.83 -16.16 -17.41
N LYS A 118 -17.39 -17.39 -17.14
CA LYS A 118 -16.66 -17.75 -15.92
C LYS A 118 -15.36 -16.96 -15.77
N ARG A 119 -14.61 -16.78 -16.84
CA ARG A 119 -13.39 -15.95 -16.81
C ARG A 119 -13.70 -14.50 -16.48
N SER A 120 -14.78 -13.94 -17.03
CA SER A 120 -15.23 -12.57 -16.74
C SER A 120 -15.70 -12.43 -15.28
N GLU A 121 -16.44 -13.41 -14.76
CA GLU A 121 -16.86 -13.46 -13.35
C GLU A 121 -15.65 -13.49 -12.40
N THR A 122 -14.67 -14.36 -12.67
CA THR A 122 -13.42 -14.44 -11.86
C THR A 122 -12.63 -13.14 -11.95
N MET A 123 -12.47 -12.58 -13.14
CA MET A 123 -11.79 -11.30 -13.36
C MET A 123 -12.46 -10.17 -12.57
N GLN A 124 -13.79 -10.03 -12.67
CA GLN A 124 -14.53 -9.00 -11.96
C GLN A 124 -14.41 -9.15 -10.44
N THR A 125 -14.50 -10.37 -9.93
CA THR A 125 -14.32 -10.68 -8.51
C THR A 125 -12.94 -10.24 -8.02
N ALA A 126 -11.90 -10.54 -8.79
CA ALA A 126 -10.53 -10.18 -8.46
C ALA A 126 -10.29 -8.66 -8.55
N LEU A 127 -10.82 -7.97 -9.55
CA LEU A 127 -10.74 -6.51 -9.66
C LEU A 127 -11.41 -5.82 -8.45
N TYR A 128 -12.56 -6.32 -8.03
CA TYR A 128 -13.24 -5.85 -6.81
C TYR A 128 -12.38 -6.08 -5.57
N ALA A 129 -11.83 -7.29 -5.41
CA ALA A 129 -10.97 -7.62 -4.27
C ALA A 129 -9.69 -6.77 -4.22
N ILE A 130 -9.10 -6.43 -5.36
CA ILE A 130 -7.92 -5.54 -5.44
C ILE A 130 -8.31 -4.11 -5.04
N SER A 131 -9.43 -3.60 -5.54
CA SER A 131 -9.91 -2.26 -5.18
C SER A 131 -10.25 -2.18 -3.69
N GLU A 132 -10.90 -3.20 -3.13
CA GLU A 132 -11.19 -3.30 -1.70
C GLU A 132 -9.89 -3.37 -0.88
N ALA A 133 -8.92 -4.21 -1.26
CA ALA A 133 -7.64 -4.33 -0.57
C ALA A 133 -6.88 -2.99 -0.57
N ALA A 134 -6.84 -2.29 -1.71
CA ALA A 134 -6.25 -0.96 -1.82
C ALA A 134 -6.95 0.05 -0.89
N HIS A 135 -8.28 -0.02 -0.77
CA HIS A 135 -9.04 0.87 0.09
C HIS A 135 -8.92 0.55 1.60
N LEU A 136 -8.81 -0.71 1.98
CA LEU A 136 -8.75 -1.11 3.40
C LEU A 136 -7.34 -1.28 3.96
N ALA A 137 -6.31 -1.20 3.11
CA ALA A 137 -4.91 -1.33 3.50
C ALA A 137 -4.52 -0.33 4.61
N LYS A 138 -4.01 -0.86 5.73
CA LYS A 138 -3.42 -0.10 6.84
C LYS A 138 -1.93 0.19 6.63
N ASP A 139 -1.26 -0.72 5.94
CA ASP A 139 0.14 -0.65 5.59
C ASP A 139 0.36 -1.13 4.14
N LEU A 140 1.49 -0.73 3.56
CA LEU A 140 1.84 -1.07 2.19
C LEU A 140 2.33 -2.52 2.01
N PRO A 141 3.14 -3.10 2.92
CA PRO A 141 3.57 -4.48 2.77
C PRO A 141 2.42 -5.49 2.69
N GLY A 142 1.43 -5.37 3.57
CA GLY A 142 0.25 -6.25 3.56
C GLY A 142 -0.64 -6.04 2.33
N LEU A 143 -0.71 -4.80 1.82
CA LEU A 143 -1.37 -4.53 0.54
C LEU A 143 -0.67 -5.27 -0.61
N PHE A 144 0.65 -5.14 -0.71
CA PHE A 144 1.41 -5.75 -1.81
C PHE A 144 1.29 -7.28 -1.80
N GLU A 145 1.36 -7.91 -0.63
CA GLU A 145 1.14 -9.35 -0.48
C GLU A 145 -0.26 -9.76 -0.95
N LYS A 146 -1.30 -9.03 -0.53
CA LYS A 146 -2.68 -9.33 -0.92
C LYS A 146 -2.90 -9.15 -2.42
N VAL A 147 -2.39 -8.08 -3.00
CA VAL A 147 -2.47 -7.81 -4.44
C VAL A 147 -1.72 -8.89 -5.23
N HIS A 148 -0.52 -9.26 -4.81
CA HIS A 148 0.25 -10.33 -5.43
C HIS A 148 -0.54 -11.65 -5.44
N SER A 149 -1.14 -12.04 -4.31
CA SER A 149 -1.98 -13.24 -4.24
C SER A 149 -3.16 -13.21 -5.21
N ILE A 150 -3.88 -12.08 -5.32
CA ILE A 150 -5.04 -11.97 -6.22
C ILE A 150 -4.59 -11.97 -7.69
N VAL A 151 -3.51 -11.26 -8.01
CA VAL A 151 -2.94 -11.23 -9.36
C VAL A 151 -2.47 -12.62 -9.80
N GLY A 152 -1.89 -13.39 -8.87
CA GLY A 152 -1.46 -14.78 -9.11
C GLY A 152 -2.59 -15.75 -9.46
N GLU A 153 -3.84 -15.46 -9.09
CA GLU A 153 -5.02 -16.25 -9.52
C GLU A 153 -5.43 -15.96 -10.97
N LEU A 154 -5.07 -14.79 -11.50
CA LEU A 154 -5.48 -14.33 -12.82
C LEU A 154 -4.41 -14.52 -13.90
N LEU A 155 -3.14 -14.34 -13.53
CA LEU A 155 -2.01 -14.44 -14.44
C LEU A 155 -0.79 -15.08 -13.76
N PRO A 156 0.16 -15.67 -14.53
CA PRO A 156 1.37 -16.26 -13.96
C PRO A 156 2.26 -15.18 -13.33
N ALA A 157 2.10 -14.95 -12.03
CA ALA A 157 2.74 -13.88 -11.29
C ALA A 157 3.69 -14.39 -10.20
N ILE A 158 4.29 -15.58 -10.39
CA ILE A 158 5.20 -16.20 -9.40
C ILE A 158 6.32 -15.23 -8.98
N ASN A 159 6.82 -14.45 -9.94
CA ASN A 159 7.75 -13.36 -9.68
C ASN A 159 7.00 -12.02 -9.79
N PHE A 160 6.95 -11.29 -8.68
CA PHE A 160 6.18 -10.06 -8.54
C PHE A 160 7.00 -9.03 -7.75
N SER A 161 7.05 -7.80 -8.25
CA SER A 161 7.82 -6.72 -7.63
C SER A 161 7.08 -5.39 -7.66
N VAL A 162 7.24 -4.64 -6.57
CA VAL A 162 6.85 -3.24 -6.46
C VAL A 162 8.12 -2.45 -6.25
N ALA A 163 8.43 -1.57 -7.20
CA ALA A 163 9.55 -0.63 -7.12
C ALA A 163 9.02 0.78 -6.85
N LEU A 164 9.56 1.48 -5.85
CA LEU A 164 9.16 2.84 -5.49
C LEU A 164 10.35 3.80 -5.60
N TYR A 165 10.10 4.98 -6.19
CA TYR A 165 11.08 6.03 -6.35
C TYR A 165 10.89 7.13 -5.31
N ASP A 166 11.94 7.41 -4.56
CA ASP A 166 12.05 8.57 -3.68
C ASP A 166 12.77 9.71 -4.42
N GLU A 167 12.02 10.76 -4.72
CA GLU A 167 12.53 11.94 -5.42
C GLU A 167 13.50 12.76 -4.55
N GLN A 168 13.37 12.75 -3.22
CA GLN A 168 14.22 13.54 -2.33
C GLN A 168 15.65 12.98 -2.27
N ASN A 169 15.77 11.66 -2.32
CA ASN A 169 17.04 10.95 -2.20
C ASN A 169 17.56 10.42 -3.56
N ASP A 170 16.84 10.67 -4.66
CA ASP A 170 17.09 10.08 -5.98
C ASP A 170 17.34 8.57 -5.89
N GLN A 171 16.41 7.87 -5.25
CA GLN A 171 16.58 6.45 -4.90
C GLN A 171 15.37 5.62 -5.31
N LEU A 172 15.60 4.64 -6.17
CA LEU A 172 14.68 3.57 -6.51
C LEU A 172 14.93 2.38 -5.59
N SER A 173 13.88 1.97 -4.86
CA SER A 173 13.89 0.87 -3.90
C SER A 173 12.84 -0.18 -4.25
N PHE A 174 12.97 -1.38 -3.68
CA PHE A 174 12.08 -2.52 -3.93
C PHE A 174 11.43 -2.98 -2.62
N PRO A 175 10.45 -2.24 -2.08
CA PRO A 175 9.80 -2.58 -0.81
C PRO A 175 9.04 -3.90 -0.84
N TYR A 176 8.73 -4.44 -2.03
CA TYR A 176 8.17 -5.77 -2.19
C TYR A 176 8.78 -6.43 -3.42
N HIS A 177 9.42 -7.58 -3.25
CA HIS A 177 10.06 -8.32 -4.32
C HIS A 177 10.04 -9.81 -3.98
N ILE A 178 9.35 -10.58 -4.80
CA ILE A 178 9.35 -12.04 -4.78
C ILE A 178 9.86 -12.48 -6.16
N ASP A 179 10.95 -13.23 -6.17
CA ASP A 179 11.51 -13.86 -7.38
C ASP A 179 12.13 -15.22 -7.04
N GLU A 180 11.97 -16.19 -7.93
CA GLU A 180 12.44 -17.57 -7.77
C GLU A 180 13.95 -17.73 -7.95
N ARG A 181 14.61 -16.78 -8.61
CA ARG A 181 16.02 -16.86 -9.04
C ARG A 181 16.91 -15.80 -8.39
N HIS A 182 16.37 -14.62 -8.11
CA HIS A 182 17.13 -13.45 -7.71
C HIS A 182 16.62 -12.86 -6.40
N GLN A 183 17.52 -12.22 -5.66
CA GLN A 183 17.15 -11.39 -4.52
C GLN A 183 16.76 -9.99 -4.98
N ALA A 184 16.07 -9.25 -4.10
CA ALA A 184 15.72 -7.86 -4.34
C ALA A 184 16.96 -7.04 -4.72
N PRO A 185 16.92 -6.24 -5.81
CA PRO A 185 18.02 -5.38 -6.16
C PRO A 185 18.33 -4.37 -5.05
N ALA A 186 19.61 -4.07 -4.86
CA ALA A 186 20.01 -2.96 -3.99
C ALA A 186 19.41 -1.63 -4.48
N PRO A 187 19.07 -0.70 -3.58
CA PRO A 187 18.57 0.61 -3.98
C PRO A 187 19.55 1.32 -4.91
N HIS A 188 19.04 1.89 -6.00
CA HIS A 188 19.84 2.51 -7.04
C HIS A 188 19.18 3.77 -7.57
N LYS A 189 19.91 4.57 -8.34
CA LYS A 189 19.42 5.84 -8.87
C LYS A 189 18.41 5.66 -10.00
N ARG A 190 17.65 6.70 -10.30
CA ARG A 190 16.64 6.70 -11.38
C ARG A 190 17.23 6.48 -12.77
N ASP A 191 18.49 6.80 -12.98
CA ASP A 191 19.20 6.66 -14.26
C ASP A 191 19.84 5.28 -14.45
N ALA A 192 19.75 4.39 -13.46
CA ALA A 192 20.27 3.04 -13.56
C ALA A 192 19.64 2.30 -14.75
N PRO A 193 20.40 1.42 -15.41
CA PRO A 193 19.94 0.76 -16.62
C PRO A 193 19.08 -0.47 -16.30
N THR A 194 17.98 -0.27 -15.58
CA THR A 194 17.01 -1.33 -15.24
C THR A 194 15.67 -1.06 -15.93
N LEU A 195 14.93 -2.12 -16.26
CA LEU A 195 13.60 -1.99 -16.87
C LEU A 195 12.63 -1.21 -15.97
N SER A 196 12.72 -1.39 -14.64
CA SER A 196 11.92 -0.63 -13.67
C SER A 196 12.25 0.86 -13.70
N ALA A 197 13.53 1.23 -13.80
CA ALA A 197 13.97 2.62 -13.94
C ALA A 197 13.53 3.24 -15.28
N GLU A 198 13.50 2.47 -16.37
CA GLU A 198 12.96 2.89 -17.66
C GLU A 198 11.47 3.25 -17.56
N ILE A 199 10.65 2.41 -16.91
CA ILE A 199 9.24 2.72 -16.66
C ILE A 199 9.08 4.03 -15.89
N ILE A 200 9.87 4.24 -14.84
CA ILE A 200 9.75 5.42 -13.99
C ILE A 200 10.22 6.70 -14.71
N ARG A 201 11.18 6.60 -15.62
CA ARG A 201 11.60 7.73 -16.47
C ARG A 201 10.59 8.05 -17.56
N THR A 202 10.06 7.04 -18.23
CA THR A 202 9.18 7.22 -19.40
C THR A 202 7.71 7.38 -19.03
N GLY A 203 7.30 6.87 -17.88
CA GLY A 203 5.90 6.71 -17.50
C GLY A 203 5.14 5.73 -18.40
N GLN A 204 5.85 4.86 -19.14
CA GLN A 204 5.23 3.94 -20.10
C GLN A 204 5.23 2.50 -19.61
N THR A 205 4.15 1.80 -19.94
CA THR A 205 4.05 0.37 -19.75
C THR A 205 4.94 -0.38 -20.73
N LEU A 206 5.69 -1.35 -20.21
CA LEU A 206 6.63 -2.14 -20.98
C LEU A 206 6.21 -3.62 -20.92
N LEU A 207 5.94 -4.19 -22.09
CA LEU A 207 5.66 -5.62 -22.28
C LEU A 207 6.79 -6.20 -23.13
N ARG A 208 7.53 -7.16 -22.58
CA ARG A 208 8.72 -7.75 -23.20
C ARG A 208 8.65 -9.27 -23.16
N SER A 209 9.20 -9.86 -24.21
CA SER A 209 9.38 -11.30 -24.39
C SER A 209 10.81 -11.58 -24.85
N PRO A 210 11.31 -12.82 -24.78
CA PRO A 210 12.67 -13.15 -25.21
C PRO A 210 12.99 -12.66 -26.63
N GLU A 211 12.00 -12.67 -27.52
CA GLU A 211 12.15 -12.23 -28.92
C GLU A 211 12.28 -10.70 -29.05
N THR A 212 11.70 -9.93 -28.13
CA THR A 212 11.75 -8.46 -28.13
C THR A 212 12.85 -7.88 -27.24
N LEU A 213 13.44 -8.70 -26.36
CA LEU A 213 14.55 -8.32 -25.47
C LEU A 213 15.92 -8.24 -26.19
N THR A 214 16.07 -8.83 -27.38
CA THR A 214 17.31 -8.83 -28.16
C THR A 214 17.75 -7.45 -28.69
N ALA A 215 16.91 -6.42 -28.56
CA ALA A 215 17.19 -5.05 -29.00
C ALA A 215 17.44 -4.06 -27.84
N LEU A 216 17.84 -4.56 -26.66
CA LEU A 216 18.23 -3.67 -25.56
C LEU A 216 19.63 -3.09 -25.81
N PRO A 217 19.83 -1.77 -25.66
CA PRO A 217 21.17 -1.19 -25.71
C PRO A 217 22.07 -1.77 -24.61
N GLU A 218 23.37 -1.90 -24.88
CA GLU A 218 24.38 -2.63 -24.06
C GLU A 218 24.35 -2.32 -22.55
N HIS A 219 23.80 -1.17 -22.13
CA HIS A 219 23.71 -0.79 -20.72
C HIS A 219 22.72 -1.62 -19.89
N VAL A 220 21.72 -2.30 -20.47
CA VAL A 220 20.67 -3.06 -19.74
C VAL A 220 21.04 -4.54 -19.49
N GLN A 221 22.27 -4.96 -19.82
CA GLN A 221 22.71 -6.37 -19.88
C GLN A 221 22.92 -7.11 -18.53
N ALA A 222 22.30 -6.67 -17.44
CA ALA A 222 22.48 -7.31 -16.12
C ALA A 222 21.46 -8.42 -15.79
N ILE A 223 20.54 -8.74 -16.71
CA ILE A 223 19.51 -9.79 -16.49
C ILE A 223 19.75 -10.90 -17.50
N ASP A 224 19.73 -12.15 -17.05
CA ASP A 224 19.82 -13.36 -17.88
C ASP A 224 18.55 -13.48 -18.77
N CYS A 225 18.52 -12.68 -19.84
CA CYS A 225 17.36 -12.38 -20.68
C CYS A 225 16.90 -13.55 -21.58
N ALA A 226 17.54 -14.71 -21.52
CA ALA A 226 17.35 -15.78 -22.50
C ALA A 226 15.96 -16.45 -22.46
N SER A 227 15.22 -16.32 -21.35
CA SER A 227 13.88 -16.92 -21.17
C SER A 227 12.89 -16.01 -20.43
N LEU A 228 13.14 -14.69 -20.41
CA LEU A 228 12.37 -13.75 -19.60
C LEU A 228 11.13 -13.22 -20.34
N TYR A 229 9.95 -13.52 -19.82
CA TYR A 229 8.71 -12.80 -20.12
C TYR A 229 8.49 -11.78 -19.02
N TRP A 230 8.24 -10.53 -19.39
CA TRP A 230 8.26 -9.41 -18.47
C TRP A 230 7.16 -8.42 -18.80
N LEU A 231 6.38 -8.04 -17.80
CA LEU A 231 5.36 -7.01 -17.91
C LEU A 231 5.50 -6.06 -16.72
N GLY A 232 5.77 -4.80 -17.00
CA GLY A 232 5.84 -3.75 -16.01
C GLY A 232 4.95 -2.58 -16.37
N VAL A 233 4.25 -2.05 -15.38
CA VAL A 233 3.38 -0.88 -15.51
C VAL A 233 3.81 0.22 -14.54
N PRO A 234 3.66 1.50 -14.89
CA PRO A 234 4.00 2.61 -14.00
C PRO A 234 2.99 2.72 -12.86
N LEU A 235 3.47 3.03 -11.66
CA LEU A 235 2.64 3.51 -10.56
C LEU A 235 2.55 5.03 -10.70
N THR A 236 1.44 5.53 -11.24
CA THR A 236 1.23 6.96 -11.49
C THR A 236 0.35 7.58 -10.39
N SER A 237 0.88 8.62 -9.76
CA SER A 237 0.15 9.53 -8.87
C SER A 237 -0.12 10.86 -9.58
N HIS A 238 -0.88 11.77 -8.95
CA HIS A 238 -1.09 13.13 -9.44
C HIS A 238 0.23 13.92 -9.62
N ASN A 239 1.29 13.56 -8.88
CA ASN A 239 2.60 14.20 -8.96
C ASN A 239 3.58 13.51 -9.94
N GLY A 240 3.12 12.53 -10.72
CA GLY A 240 3.93 11.81 -11.70
C GLY A 240 4.13 10.33 -11.37
N THR A 241 5.15 9.72 -11.96
CA THR A 241 5.42 8.28 -11.79
C THR A 241 6.23 8.06 -10.51
N ILE A 242 5.58 7.48 -9.50
CA ILE A 242 6.15 7.23 -8.16
C ILE A 242 6.80 5.86 -8.05
N GLY A 243 6.69 5.01 -9.07
CA GLY A 243 7.21 3.66 -9.04
C GLY A 243 6.81 2.80 -10.24
N ALA A 244 7.02 1.50 -10.13
CA ALA A 244 6.63 0.50 -11.11
C ALA A 244 6.10 -0.77 -10.42
N LEU A 245 5.09 -1.39 -11.02
CA LEU A 245 4.58 -2.71 -10.66
C LEU A 245 5.00 -3.68 -11.75
N VAL A 246 5.64 -4.79 -11.37
CA VAL A 246 6.31 -5.69 -12.30
C VAL A 246 5.93 -7.13 -12.02
N VAL A 247 5.62 -7.87 -13.09
CA VAL A 247 5.50 -9.33 -13.08
C VAL A 247 6.45 -9.93 -14.10
N GLN A 248 7.05 -11.07 -13.77
CA GLN A 248 7.95 -11.76 -14.67
C GLN A 248 7.86 -13.29 -14.56
N SER A 249 8.22 -13.97 -15.64
CA SER A 249 8.25 -15.42 -15.71
C SER A 249 9.41 -15.91 -16.57
N TYR A 250 9.96 -17.06 -16.18
CA TYR A 250 11.06 -17.71 -16.88
C TYR A 250 10.62 -18.93 -17.70
N THR A 251 9.31 -19.13 -17.86
CA THR A 251 8.72 -20.31 -18.53
C THR A 251 7.98 -19.90 -19.81
N HIS A 252 8.14 -20.69 -20.88
CA HIS A 252 7.53 -20.45 -22.19
C HIS A 252 5.99 -20.45 -22.18
N GLY A 253 5.36 -21.04 -21.15
CA GLY A 253 3.91 -21.08 -20.97
C GLY A 253 3.29 -19.79 -20.42
N ALA A 254 4.10 -18.78 -20.07
CA ALA A 254 3.67 -17.58 -19.34
C ALA A 254 3.85 -16.29 -20.16
N ARG A 255 3.57 -16.34 -21.47
CA ARG A 255 3.62 -15.16 -22.32
C ARG A 255 2.49 -14.20 -21.97
N TYR A 256 2.85 -13.05 -21.39
CA TYR A 256 1.89 -11.99 -21.10
C TYR A 256 1.32 -11.38 -22.39
N THR A 257 0.03 -11.03 -22.32
CA THR A 257 -0.79 -10.51 -23.42
C THR A 257 -1.21 -9.06 -23.14
N ASP A 258 -1.82 -8.40 -24.14
CA ASP A 258 -2.41 -7.07 -23.94
C ASP A 258 -3.53 -7.08 -22.89
N LYS A 259 -4.25 -8.19 -22.72
CA LYS A 259 -5.24 -8.33 -21.64
C LYS A 259 -4.59 -8.34 -20.25
N ASP A 260 -3.43 -8.98 -20.11
CA ASP A 260 -2.68 -8.98 -18.85
C ASP A 260 -2.12 -7.59 -18.55
N LYS A 261 -1.72 -6.86 -19.60
CA LYS A 261 -1.32 -5.46 -19.52
C LYS A 261 -2.45 -4.57 -18.99
N GLU A 262 -3.65 -4.66 -19.57
CA GLU A 262 -4.83 -3.89 -19.12
C GLU A 262 -5.17 -4.18 -17.65
N LEU A 263 -5.15 -5.45 -17.27
CA LEU A 263 -5.34 -5.87 -15.89
C LEU A 263 -4.28 -5.24 -14.97
N LEU A 264 -2.99 -5.42 -15.27
CA LEU A 264 -1.93 -4.91 -14.41
C LEU A 264 -1.94 -3.38 -14.33
N GLN A 265 -2.32 -2.69 -15.42
CA GLN A 265 -2.53 -1.24 -15.40
C GLN A 265 -3.64 -0.84 -14.43
N PHE A 266 -4.79 -1.52 -14.43
CA PHE A 266 -5.82 -1.27 -13.42
C PHE A 266 -5.29 -1.49 -12.00
N VAL A 267 -4.56 -2.59 -11.76
CA VAL A 267 -3.96 -2.88 -10.46
C VAL A 267 -2.99 -1.78 -10.04
N SER A 268 -2.14 -1.29 -10.96
CA SER A 268 -1.21 -0.20 -10.67
C SER A 268 -1.91 1.09 -10.27
N THR A 269 -3.07 1.41 -10.87
CA THR A 269 -3.85 2.57 -10.47
C THR A 269 -4.37 2.43 -9.03
N GLN A 270 -4.89 1.25 -8.67
CA GLN A 270 -5.38 1.00 -7.30
C GLN A 270 -4.22 1.05 -6.28
N VAL A 271 -3.09 0.41 -6.60
CA VAL A 271 -1.90 0.39 -5.73
C VAL A 271 -1.29 1.79 -5.58
N ALA A 272 -1.17 2.56 -6.66
CA ALA A 272 -0.66 3.93 -6.61
C ALA A 272 -1.54 4.83 -5.73
N ALA A 273 -2.87 4.72 -5.87
CA ALA A 273 -3.81 5.47 -5.05
C ALA A 273 -3.68 5.13 -3.55
N ALA A 274 -3.47 3.85 -3.21
CA ALA A 274 -3.25 3.43 -1.83
C ALA A 274 -1.92 3.95 -1.26
N ILE A 275 -0.84 3.91 -2.04
CA ILE A 275 0.47 4.47 -1.66
C ILE A 275 0.35 5.97 -1.39
N GLU A 276 -0.26 6.71 -2.31
CA GLU A 276 -0.46 8.15 -2.19
C GLU A 276 -1.29 8.50 -0.95
N ARG A 277 -2.37 7.76 -0.71
CA ARG A 277 -3.19 7.93 0.49
C ARG A 277 -2.36 7.69 1.76
N GLN A 278 -1.56 6.64 1.80
CA GLN A 278 -0.73 6.34 2.97
C GLN A 278 0.29 7.45 3.22
N GLN A 279 0.97 7.93 2.17
CA GLN A 279 1.90 9.06 2.26
C GLN A 279 1.20 10.34 2.74
N MET A 280 -0.01 10.61 2.25
CA MET A 280 -0.84 11.75 2.69
C MET A 280 -1.23 11.63 4.16
N LEU A 281 -1.68 10.45 4.60
CA LEU A 281 -2.02 10.20 6.00
C LEU A 281 -0.81 10.36 6.93
N SER A 282 0.35 9.81 6.56
CA SER A 282 1.59 10.00 7.31
C SER A 282 1.99 11.47 7.37
N ARG A 283 1.84 12.22 6.28
CA ARG A 283 2.12 13.66 6.25
C ARG A 283 1.14 14.44 7.13
N LEU A 284 -0.15 14.12 7.10
CA LEU A 284 -1.16 14.75 7.96
C LEU A 284 -0.89 14.46 9.44
N GLN A 285 -0.55 13.22 9.79
CA GLN A 285 -0.14 12.86 11.15
C GLN A 285 1.09 13.64 11.59
N PHE A 286 2.10 13.74 10.72
CA PHE A 286 3.29 14.53 10.98
C PHE A 286 2.94 16.01 11.21
N MET A 287 2.13 16.61 10.35
CA MET A 287 1.67 18.00 10.49
C MET A 287 0.83 18.24 11.75
N ALA A 288 0.05 17.25 12.18
CA ALA A 288 -0.75 17.31 13.40
C ALA A 288 0.11 17.24 14.67
N GLN A 289 1.32 16.67 14.61
CA GLN A 289 2.17 16.42 15.77
C GLN A 289 3.48 17.23 15.79
N TYR A 290 3.94 17.76 14.66
CA TYR A 290 5.22 18.44 14.53
C TYR A 290 5.07 19.83 13.89
N ASP A 291 5.90 20.76 14.35
CA ASP A 291 6.04 22.10 13.79
C ASP A 291 6.72 22.01 12.42
N GLN A 292 6.09 22.58 11.39
CA GLN A 292 6.54 22.45 10.00
C GLN A 292 7.91 23.11 9.75
N LEU A 293 8.23 24.18 10.47
CA LEU A 293 9.47 24.91 10.26
C LEU A 293 10.65 24.22 10.95
N THR A 294 10.50 23.86 12.22
CA THR A 294 11.60 23.35 13.05
C THR A 294 11.68 21.83 13.13
N GLN A 295 10.63 21.13 12.68
CA GLN A 295 10.48 19.67 12.78
C GLN A 295 10.49 19.16 14.24
N LEU A 296 10.28 20.05 15.21
CA LEU A 296 10.10 19.69 16.61
C LEU A 296 8.65 19.31 16.88
N PRO A 297 8.38 18.50 17.92
CA PRO A 297 7.05 18.38 18.51
C PRO A 297 6.33 19.73 18.61
N ASN A 298 5.09 19.77 18.13
CA ASN A 298 4.24 20.94 18.28
C ASN A 298 3.55 20.94 19.65
N ARG A 299 2.68 21.93 19.88
CA ARG A 299 1.89 22.05 21.12
C ARG A 299 1.09 20.79 21.45
N ALA A 300 0.47 20.14 20.47
CA ALA A 300 -0.35 18.96 20.69
C ALA A 300 0.50 17.76 21.14
N LEU A 301 1.61 17.47 20.43
CA LEU A 301 2.50 16.37 20.79
C LEU A 301 3.24 16.63 22.12
N LEU A 302 3.62 17.87 22.43
CA LEU A 302 4.18 18.23 23.73
C LEU A 302 3.18 17.91 24.86
N HIS A 303 1.92 18.31 24.70
CA HIS A 303 0.90 18.12 25.74
C HIS A 303 0.64 16.63 25.98
N ASP A 304 0.58 15.83 24.93
CA ASP A 304 0.49 14.36 25.00
C ASP A 304 1.68 13.75 25.76
N ARG A 305 2.91 14.09 25.37
CA ARG A 305 4.13 13.62 26.05
C ARG A 305 4.19 14.04 27.51
N LEU A 306 3.83 15.29 27.82
CA LEU A 306 3.81 15.81 29.19
C LEU A 306 2.79 15.05 30.06
N HIS A 307 1.60 14.72 29.54
CA HIS A 307 0.63 13.90 30.25
C HIS A 307 1.13 12.48 30.52
N THR A 308 1.72 11.83 29.53
CA THR A 308 2.31 10.50 29.68
C THR A 308 3.44 10.52 30.71
N ALA A 309 4.35 11.51 30.62
CA ALA A 309 5.44 11.70 31.55
C ALA A 309 4.92 11.93 32.99
N LEU A 310 3.93 12.80 33.19
CA LEU A 310 3.34 13.06 34.51
C LEU A 310 2.69 11.81 35.12
N THR A 311 2.00 11.02 34.30
CA THR A 311 1.36 9.77 34.75
C THR A 311 2.43 8.77 35.20
N ARG A 312 3.51 8.64 34.43
CA ARG A 312 4.65 7.81 34.77
C ARG A 312 5.34 8.29 36.05
N ALA A 313 5.64 9.58 36.14
CA ALA A 313 6.30 10.19 37.29
C ALA A 313 5.49 10.06 38.58
N ARG A 314 4.17 10.15 38.51
CA ARG A 314 3.28 9.89 39.65
C ARG A 314 3.34 8.44 40.12
N ARG A 315 3.40 7.49 39.19
CA ARG A 315 3.49 6.05 39.51
C ARG A 315 4.85 5.68 40.10
N GLU A 316 5.93 6.22 39.51
CA GLU A 316 7.32 5.88 39.84
C GLU A 316 7.91 6.81 40.92
N GLN A 317 7.17 7.81 41.36
CA GLN A 317 7.62 8.86 42.30
C GLN A 317 8.90 9.58 41.82
N THR A 318 9.01 9.77 40.51
CA THR A 318 10.11 10.52 39.89
C THR A 318 9.74 12.00 39.68
N GLN A 319 10.76 12.81 39.39
CA GLN A 319 10.62 14.24 39.14
C GLN A 319 10.64 14.54 37.64
N LEU A 320 9.96 15.62 37.26
CA LEU A 320 9.97 16.17 35.90
C LEU A 320 10.26 17.67 35.98
N SER A 321 10.81 18.24 34.91
CA SER A 321 11.02 19.67 34.81
C SER A 321 10.62 20.16 33.44
N LEU A 322 9.98 21.32 33.42
CA LEU A 322 9.56 22.01 32.22
C LEU A 322 10.29 23.34 32.15
N LEU A 323 11.07 23.53 31.08
CA LEU A 323 11.73 24.77 30.76
C LEU A 323 10.94 25.44 29.64
N PHE A 324 10.45 26.65 29.87
CA PHE A 324 9.78 27.47 28.86
C PHE A 324 10.76 28.54 28.39
N LEU A 325 10.93 28.67 27.08
CA LEU A 325 11.93 29.53 26.46
C LEU A 325 11.28 30.48 25.46
N ASP A 326 11.77 31.71 25.44
CA ASP A 326 11.45 32.73 24.44
C ASP A 326 12.74 33.43 24.00
N LEU A 327 12.83 33.79 22.72
CA LEU A 327 13.98 34.47 22.16
C LEU A 327 13.85 35.99 22.31
N ASP A 328 14.75 36.58 23.10
CA ASP A 328 14.72 38.02 23.36
C ASP A 328 14.85 38.81 22.05
N LYS A 329 13.87 39.71 21.83
CA LYS A 329 13.82 40.63 20.69
C LYS A 329 13.79 39.95 19.31
N PHE A 330 13.31 38.70 19.21
CA PHE A 330 13.18 38.00 17.92
C PHE A 330 12.39 38.80 16.86
N LYS A 331 11.34 39.53 17.28
CA LYS A 331 10.60 40.42 16.37
C LYS A 331 11.51 41.45 15.67
N GLN A 332 12.52 42.00 16.35
CA GLN A 332 13.46 42.95 15.73
C GLN A 332 14.33 42.27 14.66
N VAL A 333 14.63 40.98 14.82
CA VAL A 333 15.34 40.19 13.79
C VAL A 333 14.47 40.09 12.54
N ASN A 334 13.19 39.75 12.69
CA ASN A 334 12.24 39.71 11.56
C ASN A 334 12.08 41.08 10.90
N ASP A 335 11.92 42.14 11.69
CA ASP A 335 11.71 43.50 11.18
C ASP A 335 12.96 44.03 10.44
N THR A 336 14.17 43.57 10.81
CA THR A 336 15.44 44.02 10.22
C THR A 336 15.89 43.18 9.03
N PHE A 337 15.75 41.86 9.10
CA PHE A 337 16.33 40.91 8.13
C PHE A 337 15.28 40.13 7.33
N GLY A 338 14.00 40.32 7.63
CA GLY A 338 12.89 39.64 7.00
C GLY A 338 12.58 38.26 7.60
N HIS A 339 11.38 37.77 7.32
CA HIS A 339 10.86 36.52 7.87
C HIS A 339 11.67 35.29 7.47
N THR A 340 12.23 35.23 6.26
CA THR A 340 13.06 34.10 5.82
C THR A 340 14.30 33.90 6.69
N ILE A 341 14.91 34.99 7.16
CA ILE A 341 16.07 34.93 8.07
C ILE A 341 15.64 34.57 9.49
N GLY A 342 14.50 35.08 9.95
CA GLY A 342 13.91 34.64 11.22
C GLY A 342 13.59 33.14 11.22
N ASP A 343 13.10 32.61 10.10
CA ASP A 343 12.79 31.20 9.94
C ASP A 343 14.05 30.32 10.01
N LEU A 344 15.12 30.73 9.32
CA LEU A 344 16.43 30.07 9.39
C LEU A 344 16.99 30.09 10.82
N LEU A 345 16.89 31.22 11.50
CA LEU A 345 17.31 31.35 12.90
C LEU A 345 16.55 30.37 13.80
N LEU A 346 15.22 30.27 13.66
CA LEU A 346 14.40 29.33 14.44
C LEU A 346 14.79 27.87 14.20
N GLN A 347 15.13 27.51 12.95
CA GLN A 347 15.64 26.18 12.61
C GLN A 347 16.98 25.89 13.30
N MET A 348 17.90 26.85 13.29
CA MET A 348 19.20 26.71 13.97
C MET A 348 19.05 26.65 15.50
N VAL A 349 18.14 27.43 16.08
CA VAL A 349 17.80 27.37 17.52
C VAL A 349 17.27 25.97 17.86
N ALA A 350 16.32 25.44 17.09
CA ALA A 350 15.78 24.10 17.28
C ALA A 350 16.86 23.01 17.20
N HIS A 351 17.83 23.16 16.30
CA HIS A 351 18.97 22.24 16.20
C HIS A 351 19.86 22.29 17.45
N ARG A 352 20.24 23.50 17.91
CA ARG A 352 21.06 23.68 19.12
C ARG A 352 20.35 23.17 20.38
N LEU A 353 19.04 23.40 20.51
CA LEU A 353 18.26 22.89 21.63
C LEU A 353 18.28 21.35 21.69
N ARG A 354 18.11 20.67 20.55
CA ARG A 354 18.18 19.20 20.48
C ARG A 354 19.54 18.66 20.91
N GLN A 355 20.63 19.35 20.59
CA GLN A 355 21.99 18.97 21.03
C GLN A 355 22.25 19.23 22.52
N CYS A 356 21.42 20.06 23.17
CA CYS A 356 21.56 20.35 24.59
C CYS A 356 21.02 19.23 25.47
N VAL A 357 20.05 18.46 24.98
CA VAL A 357 19.27 17.50 25.76
C VAL A 357 19.54 16.05 25.34
N ARG A 358 19.04 15.08 26.11
CA ARG A 358 19.16 13.65 25.80
C ARG A 358 18.03 13.21 24.87
N GLU A 359 18.15 12.03 24.25
CA GLU A 359 17.09 11.46 23.40
C GLU A 359 15.79 11.20 24.17
N SER A 360 15.87 10.93 25.48
CA SER A 360 14.72 10.77 26.37
C SER A 360 13.99 12.08 26.67
N ASP A 361 14.64 13.23 26.48
CA ASP A 361 14.05 14.54 26.73
C ASP A 361 13.29 15.03 25.50
N THR A 362 12.31 15.90 25.71
CA THR A 362 11.51 16.45 24.61
C THR A 362 11.80 17.94 24.43
N VAL A 363 12.13 18.35 23.20
CA VAL A 363 12.15 19.76 22.78
C VAL A 363 10.95 19.99 21.87
N ALA A 364 10.14 21.01 22.16
CA ALA A 364 8.95 21.37 21.40
C ALA A 364 8.95 22.85 21.04
N ARG A 365 8.24 23.20 19.95
CA ARG A 365 7.95 24.61 19.59
C ARG A 365 6.45 24.86 19.68
N LEU A 366 6.07 25.87 20.44
CA LEU A 366 4.66 26.21 20.67
C LEU A 366 4.07 27.18 19.65
N GLY A 367 4.94 27.95 19.00
CA GLY A 367 4.61 28.98 18.02
C GLY A 367 5.58 30.16 18.13
N GLY A 368 5.73 30.95 17.06
CA GLY A 368 6.63 32.10 17.08
C GLY A 368 8.05 31.74 17.51
N ASP A 369 8.55 32.40 18.54
CA ASP A 369 9.85 32.21 19.18
C ASP A 369 9.79 31.41 20.50
N GLU A 370 8.64 30.80 20.82
CA GLU A 370 8.43 30.04 22.05
C GLU A 370 8.79 28.56 21.89
N PHE A 371 9.69 28.09 22.75
CA PHE A 371 10.11 26.69 22.84
C PHE A 371 9.87 26.13 24.24
N VAL A 372 9.64 24.83 24.34
CA VAL A 372 9.55 24.12 25.62
C VAL A 372 10.49 22.94 25.62
N VAL A 373 11.20 22.74 26.73
CA VAL A 373 11.99 21.54 27.00
C VAL A 373 11.39 20.81 28.19
N LEU A 374 11.01 19.54 27.99
CA LEU A 374 10.59 18.62 29.04
C LEU A 374 11.75 17.68 29.36
N LEU A 375 12.24 17.76 30.60
CA LEU A 375 13.28 16.90 31.13
C LEU A 375 12.64 15.84 32.04
N GLU A 376 12.96 14.58 31.78
CA GLU A 376 12.44 13.43 32.51
C GLU A 376 13.54 12.78 33.37
N ASP A 377 13.14 12.10 34.45
CA ASP A 377 13.99 11.16 35.21
C ASP A 377 15.37 11.72 35.68
N PHE A 378 15.35 12.89 36.31
CA PHE A 378 16.54 13.45 36.96
C PHE A 378 16.50 13.26 38.48
N HIS A 379 17.69 13.17 39.07
CA HIS A 379 17.89 12.83 40.48
C HIS A 379 18.17 14.04 41.38
N SER A 380 18.53 15.19 40.79
CA SER A 380 18.75 16.46 41.51
C SER A 380 18.29 17.64 40.67
N PRO A 381 17.66 18.67 41.26
CA PRO A 381 17.38 19.95 40.60
C PRO A 381 18.62 20.59 39.97
N ASP A 382 19.81 20.37 40.51
CA ASP A 382 21.07 20.90 39.96
C ASP A 382 21.31 20.44 38.51
N HIS A 383 20.89 19.22 38.17
CA HIS A 383 21.00 18.72 36.79
C HIS A 383 20.16 19.55 35.82
N VAL A 384 18.95 19.94 36.23
CA VAL A 384 18.07 20.78 35.42
C VAL A 384 18.68 22.17 35.23
N LEU A 385 19.30 22.73 36.28
CA LEU A 385 19.98 24.03 36.20
C LEU A 385 21.19 23.97 35.28
N LEU A 386 21.96 22.88 35.30
CA LEU A 386 23.05 22.65 34.36
C LEU A 386 22.55 22.58 32.91
N VAL A 387 21.42 21.93 32.65
CA VAL A 387 20.81 21.88 31.31
C VAL A 387 20.31 23.26 30.88
N ALA A 388 19.62 24.00 31.76
CA ALA A 388 19.15 25.36 31.49
C ALA A 388 20.31 26.30 31.15
N GLU A 389 21.41 26.23 31.91
CA GLU A 389 22.60 27.02 31.67
C GLU A 389 23.32 26.58 30.38
N LYS A 390 23.42 25.27 30.11
CA LYS A 390 23.94 24.75 28.85
C LYS A 390 23.16 25.30 27.65
N ILE A 391 21.83 25.29 27.72
CA ILE A 391 20.96 25.86 26.67
C ILE A 391 21.27 27.35 26.50
N ARG A 392 21.29 28.12 27.59
CA ARG A 392 21.56 29.56 27.56
C ARG A 392 22.91 29.88 26.91
N VAL A 393 23.98 29.19 27.33
CA VAL A 393 25.33 29.38 26.79
C VAL A 393 25.41 28.98 25.31
N THR A 394 24.73 27.90 24.92
CA THR A 394 24.73 27.39 23.54
C THR A 394 23.97 28.32 22.59
N LEU A 395 22.84 28.87 23.02
CA LEU A 395 22.07 29.82 22.22
C LEU A 395 22.76 31.20 22.12
N ASN A 396 23.55 31.60 23.13
CA ASN A 396 24.34 32.83 23.07
C ASN A 396 25.50 32.79 22.07
N GLN A 397 25.87 31.61 21.56
CA GLN A 397 26.86 31.54 20.48
C GLN A 397 26.30 32.23 19.23
N PRO A 398 27.11 32.93 18.43
CA PRO A 398 26.62 33.58 17.22
C PRO A 398 26.01 32.57 16.24
N PHE A 399 24.91 32.94 15.60
CA PHE A 399 24.28 32.24 14.48
C PHE A 399 24.79 32.86 13.18
N GLU A 400 25.34 32.05 12.29
CA GLU A 400 25.70 32.51 10.96
C GLU A 400 24.45 32.58 10.08
N LEU A 401 24.02 33.80 9.76
CA LEU A 401 22.87 34.09 8.89
C LEU A 401 23.35 35.07 7.81
N ASN A 402 23.17 34.74 6.52
CA ASN A 402 23.66 35.56 5.39
C ASN A 402 25.13 36.00 5.51
N ASP A 403 26.04 35.08 5.84
CA ASP A 403 27.47 35.36 6.04
C ASP A 403 27.78 36.40 7.14
N GLN A 404 26.82 36.67 8.04
CA GLN A 404 26.97 37.53 9.20
C GLN A 404 26.66 36.78 10.50
N ALA A 405 27.42 37.09 11.54
CA ALA A 405 27.26 36.50 12.86
C ALA A 405 26.26 37.30 13.70
N HIS A 406 25.12 36.70 14.03
CA HIS A 406 24.07 37.30 14.85
C HIS A 406 23.93 36.61 16.20
N VAL A 407 23.86 37.39 17.28
CA VAL A 407 23.65 36.85 18.63
C VAL A 407 22.18 37.00 19.01
N VAL A 408 21.58 35.91 19.46
CA VAL A 408 20.22 35.87 20.00
C VAL A 408 20.29 35.33 21.42
N LEU A 409 19.53 35.93 22.32
CA LEU A 409 19.59 35.63 23.75
C LEU A 409 18.27 34.97 24.17
N PRO A 410 18.30 33.91 24.99
CA PRO A 410 17.08 33.28 25.48
C PRO A 410 16.68 33.78 26.88
N SER A 411 15.39 33.96 27.10
CA SER A 411 14.78 34.02 28.43
C SER A 411 14.16 32.67 28.76
N ILE A 412 14.54 32.08 29.90
CA ILE A 412 14.15 30.71 30.28
C ILE A 412 13.41 30.73 31.62
N GLY A 413 12.25 30.09 31.69
CA GLY A 413 11.51 29.84 32.92
C GLY A 413 11.52 28.36 33.26
N VAL A 414 11.68 27.99 34.53
CA VAL A 414 11.80 26.60 34.97
C VAL A 414 10.72 26.27 35.99
N ALA A 415 9.94 25.22 35.71
CA ALA A 415 9.00 24.61 36.65
C ALA A 415 9.41 23.15 36.94
N PHE A 416 8.98 22.63 38.09
CA PHE A 416 9.34 21.31 38.57
C PHE A 416 8.07 20.58 39.02
N TYR A 417 7.89 19.34 38.60
CA TYR A 417 6.91 18.44 39.17
C TYR A 417 7.55 17.65 40.32
N PRO A 418 6.89 17.51 41.48
CA PRO A 418 5.54 17.99 41.82
C PRO A 418 5.49 19.41 42.45
N GLN A 419 6.64 20.05 42.68
CA GLN A 419 6.76 21.29 43.47
C GLN A 419 5.91 22.46 42.93
N HIS A 420 5.80 22.56 41.62
CA HIS A 420 5.21 23.69 40.90
C HIS A 420 3.96 23.28 40.13
N GLY A 421 3.28 22.20 40.51
CA GLY A 421 2.03 21.80 39.91
C GLY A 421 1.85 20.30 39.81
N ASN A 422 0.60 19.86 39.72
CA ASN A 422 0.21 18.45 39.66
C ASN A 422 -0.34 18.02 38.29
N ASP A 423 -0.51 18.98 37.37
CA ASP A 423 -0.99 18.78 36.00
C ASP A 423 -0.16 19.58 34.99
N ALA A 424 -0.36 19.26 33.71
CA ALA A 424 0.37 19.86 32.59
C ALA A 424 0.17 21.38 32.51
N GLN A 425 -1.06 21.86 32.73
CA GLN A 425 -1.41 23.27 32.59
C GLN A 425 -0.74 24.12 33.67
N GLN A 426 -0.73 23.65 34.92
CA GLN A 426 -0.07 24.33 36.03
C GLN A 426 1.43 24.46 35.78
N LEU A 427 2.10 23.39 35.34
CA LEU A 427 3.53 23.42 35.05
C LEU A 427 3.87 24.37 33.90
N LEU A 428 3.10 24.34 32.81
CA LEU A 428 3.25 25.26 31.68
C LEU A 428 3.07 26.72 32.13
N ASN A 429 2.01 27.03 32.87
CA ASN A 429 1.72 28.39 33.35
C ASN A 429 2.82 28.91 34.28
N HIS A 430 3.32 28.09 35.21
CA HIS A 430 4.38 28.50 36.13
C HIS A 430 5.73 28.68 35.41
N ALA A 431 6.05 27.83 34.44
CA ALA A 431 7.26 27.98 33.64
C ALA A 431 7.19 29.23 32.75
N ASP A 432 6.06 29.49 32.10
CA ASP A 432 5.83 30.71 31.30
C ASP A 432 5.93 31.97 32.17
N TYR A 433 5.29 31.98 33.34
CA TYR A 433 5.40 33.11 34.27
C TYR A 433 6.85 33.36 34.73
N ALA A 434 7.61 32.31 35.01
CA ALA A 434 9.03 32.43 35.36
C ALA A 434 9.87 32.97 34.20
N MET A 435 9.58 32.54 32.96
CA MET A 435 10.22 33.05 31.74
C MET A 435 9.91 34.53 31.54
N TYR A 436 8.67 34.95 31.78
CA TYR A 436 8.27 36.36 31.73
C TYR A 436 9.06 37.22 32.73
N ILE A 437 9.26 36.72 33.96
CA ILE A 437 10.11 37.38 34.96
C ILE A 437 11.57 37.47 34.47
N ALA A 438 12.11 36.41 33.88
CA ALA A 438 13.45 36.40 33.30
C ALA A 438 13.59 37.51 32.23
N LYS A 439 12.62 37.62 31.33
CA LYS A 439 12.56 38.62 30.26
C LYS A 439 12.50 40.04 30.80
N ARG A 440 11.67 40.31 31.82
CA ARG A 440 11.61 41.63 32.48
C ARG A 440 12.86 41.99 33.27
N SER A 441 13.61 41.00 33.75
CA SER A 441 14.83 41.20 34.54
C SER A 441 16.08 41.44 33.69
N GLY A 442 15.90 41.75 32.39
CA GLY A 442 16.98 42.03 31.44
C GLY A 442 17.31 40.90 30.48
N GLY A 443 16.52 39.82 30.47
CA GLY A 443 16.70 38.69 29.55
C GLY A 443 17.96 37.86 29.81
N ASN A 444 18.32 37.02 28.84
CA ASN A 444 19.50 36.15 28.84
C ASN A 444 19.77 35.42 30.17
N ARG A 445 18.75 34.78 30.73
CA ARG A 445 18.84 34.10 32.03
C ARG A 445 17.78 33.02 32.15
N PHE A 446 17.99 32.10 33.09
CA PHE A 446 16.93 31.25 33.57
C PHE A 446 16.38 31.75 34.92
N GLN A 447 15.10 31.54 35.14
CA GLN A 447 14.41 31.85 36.39
C GLN A 447 13.59 30.63 36.80
N ILE A 448 13.79 30.16 38.02
CA ILE A 448 12.93 29.13 38.60
C ILE A 448 11.66 29.81 39.08
N THR A 449 10.50 29.20 38.77
CA THR A 449 9.24 29.65 39.34
C THR A 449 9.32 29.64 40.86
N ARG A 450 8.77 30.67 41.50
CA ARG A 450 8.62 30.71 42.96
C ARG A 450 7.23 30.17 43.27
N GLU A 451 7.06 29.49 44.41
CA GLU A 451 5.71 29.13 44.88
C GLU A 451 4.82 30.38 44.83
N PRO A 452 3.57 30.28 44.33
CA PRO A 452 2.64 31.39 44.45
C PRO A 452 2.46 31.70 45.94
N PRO A 453 2.36 32.98 46.35
CA PRO A 453 1.95 33.29 47.72
C PRO A 453 0.63 32.56 47.99
N ARG A 454 0.55 31.86 49.13
CA ARG A 454 -0.73 31.32 49.62
C ARG A 454 -1.75 32.44 49.53
N ALA A 455 -2.86 32.21 48.82
CA ALA A 455 -3.98 33.13 48.82
C ALA A 455 -4.36 33.39 50.29
N GLU A 456 -4.15 34.61 50.77
CA GLU A 456 -4.75 35.04 52.03
C GLU A 456 -6.27 34.95 51.85
N PRO A 457 -7.01 34.36 52.80
CA PRO A 457 -8.46 34.39 52.74
C PRO A 457 -8.90 35.85 52.76
N ALA A 458 -9.65 36.25 51.73
CA ALA A 458 -10.29 37.56 51.70
C ALA A 458 -11.10 37.75 52.99
N GLN A 459 -10.74 38.78 53.76
CA GLN A 459 -11.52 39.25 54.92
C GLN A 459 -12.70 40.09 54.45
#